data_AF-A0A7J0CE98-F1
#
_entry.id   AF-A0A7J0CE98-F1
#
_cell.length_a   1.000
_cell.length_b   1.000
_cell.length_c   1.000
_cell.angle_alpha   90.00
_cell.angle_beta   90.00
_cell.angle_gamma   90.00
#
_symmetry.space_group_name_H-M   'P 1'
#
loop_
_entity.id
_entity.type
_entity.pdbx_description
1 polymer ?
#
loop_
_entity_poly.entity_id
_entity_poly.type
_entity_poly.pdbx_seq_one_letter_code
_entity_poly.pdbx_strand_id
1 'polypeptide(L)'
;MTPTYRDRDSDVWMYDADTNGYYTDDMYTVLPIEEVRELHGPLEVRAGGSRKWVREAETETLEQLLRRVIREELDRRVGKVHG
;
A
#
# COMPACT_ATOMS: atom_id res chain seq x y z
N MET A 1 1.51 10.29 4.40
CA MET A 1 0.14 9.88 4.77
C MET A 1 0.07 8.38 4.66
N THR A 2 -0.40 7.68 5.69
CA THR A 2 -0.47 6.22 5.71
C THR A 2 -1.65 5.73 4.84
N PRO A 3 -1.50 4.66 4.04
CA PRO A 3 -2.60 4.11 3.26
C PRO A 3 -3.73 3.61 4.17
N THR A 4 -4.96 3.70 3.66
CA THR A 4 -6.15 3.03 4.21
C THR A 4 -6.43 1.79 3.38
N TYR A 5 -6.85 0.71 4.03
CA TYR A 5 -7.20 -0.53 3.33
C TYR A 5 -8.69 -0.85 3.49
N ARG A 6 -9.21 -1.65 2.56
CA ARG A 6 -10.56 -2.19 2.60
C ARG A 6 -10.51 -3.66 2.23
N ASP A 7 -11.20 -4.49 3.00
CA ASP A 7 -11.26 -5.92 2.74
C ASP A 7 -12.46 -6.33 1.88
N ARG A 8 -12.64 -7.65 1.73
CA ARG A 8 -13.71 -8.27 0.95
C ARG A 8 -15.11 -8.02 1.53
N ASP A 9 -15.20 -7.82 2.84
CA ASP A 9 -16.44 -7.60 3.58
C ASP A 9 -16.81 -6.10 3.62
N SER A 10 -15.96 -5.27 3.00
CA SER A 10 -16.05 -3.82 2.92
C SER A 10 -15.69 -3.09 4.21
N ASP A 11 -15.06 -3.78 5.17
CA ASP A 11 -14.56 -3.15 6.38
C ASP A 11 -13.34 -2.29 6.04
N VAL A 12 -13.29 -1.10 6.62
CA VAL A 12 -12.24 -0.11 6.35
C VAL A 12 -11.22 -0.17 7.47
N TRP A 13 -10.01 -0.56 7.09
CA TRP A 13 -8.86 -0.69 7.97
C TRP A 13 -8.09 0.62 8.03
N MET A 14 -8.18 1.28 9.18
CA MET A 14 -7.54 2.55 9.50
C MET A 14 -6.24 2.31 10.27
N TYR A 15 -5.21 3.10 9.95
CA TYR A 15 -3.93 2.99 10.62
C TYR A 15 -3.97 3.66 12.00
N ASP A 16 -3.52 2.94 13.01
CA ASP A 16 -3.22 3.45 14.34
C ASP A 16 -1.71 3.62 14.51
N ALA A 17 -1.29 4.85 14.77
CA ALA A 17 0.12 5.20 14.93
C ALA A 17 0.70 4.76 16.27
N ASP A 18 -0.11 4.64 17.32
CA ASP A 18 0.36 4.30 18.67
C ASP A 18 0.76 2.83 18.77
N THR A 19 0.03 1.98 18.05
CA THR A 19 0.23 0.52 18.01
C THR A 19 0.94 0.04 16.74
N ASN A 20 1.18 0.93 15.77
CA ASN A 20 1.76 0.61 14.47
C ASN A 20 1.01 -0.53 13.76
N GLY A 21 -0.32 -0.42 13.71
CA GLY A 21 -1.19 -1.44 13.14
C GLY A 21 -2.48 -0.86 12.54
N TYR A 22 -3.41 -1.75 12.20
CA TYR A 22 -4.66 -1.44 11.52
C TYR A 22 -5.85 -1.97 12.32
N TYR A 23 -6.93 -1.19 12.33
CA TYR A 23 -8.19 -1.54 12.99
C TYR A 23 -9.38 -1.12 12.12
N THR A 24 -10.55 -1.69 12.38
CA THR A 24 -11.84 -1.29 11.80
C THR A 24 -12.74 -0.76 12.91
N ASP A 25 -13.81 -0.03 12.58
CA ASP A 25 -14.75 0.48 13.59
C ASP A 25 -15.42 -0.66 14.38
N ASP A 26 -15.61 -1.82 13.74
CA ASP A 26 -16.28 -2.99 14.32
C ASP A 26 -15.31 -3.97 15.02
N MET A 27 -13.99 -3.77 14.89
CA MET A 27 -12.97 -4.66 15.44
C MET A 27 -12.16 -3.98 16.54
N TYR A 28 -12.30 -4.48 17.77
CA TYR A 28 -11.58 -3.99 18.96
C TYR A 28 -10.09 -4.38 19.02
N THR A 29 -9.58 -5.08 18.01
CA THR A 29 -8.19 -5.57 17.97
C THR A 29 -7.44 -4.88 16.85
N VAL A 30 -6.27 -4.33 17.17
CA VAL A 30 -5.35 -3.81 16.16
C VAL A 30 -4.45 -4.94 15.68
N LEU A 31 -4.35 -5.10 14.36
CA LEU A 31 -3.51 -6.10 13.71
C LEU A 31 -2.46 -5.45 12.80
N PRO A 32 -1.25 -6.04 12.65
CA PRO A 32 -0.34 -5.64 11.59
C PRO A 32 -0.96 -5.95 10.21
N ILE A 33 -0.58 -5.19 9.17
CA ILE A 33 -1.22 -5.30 7.85
C ILE A 33 -1.05 -6.69 7.22
N GLU A 34 0.05 -7.37 7.53
CA GLU A 34 0.34 -8.73 7.11
C GLU A 34 -0.71 -9.73 7.65
N GLU A 35 -1.09 -9.61 8.92
CA GLU A 35 -2.14 -10.47 9.51
C GLU A 35 -3.51 -10.14 8.91
N VAL A 36 -3.80 -8.86 8.65
CA VAL A 36 -5.03 -8.46 7.96
C VAL A 36 -5.11 -9.12 6.57
N ARG A 37 -4.01 -9.12 5.81
CA ARG A 37 -3.96 -9.77 4.49
C ARG A 37 -4.13 -11.28 4.59
N GLU A 38 -3.55 -11.93 5.59
CA GLU A 38 -3.69 -13.37 5.80
C GLU A 38 -5.14 -13.76 6.10
N LEU A 39 -5.81 -13.00 6.96
CA LEU A 39 -7.19 -13.27 7.38
C LEU A 39 -8.20 -12.89 6.30
N HIS A 40 -8.04 -11.70 5.72
CA HIS A 40 -9.05 -11.08 4.85
C HIS A 40 -8.73 -11.20 3.36
N GLY A 41 -7.54 -11.68 2.99
CA GLY A 41 -7.13 -11.88 1.62
C GLY A 41 -6.66 -10.57 0.95
N PRO A 42 -6.69 -10.51 -0.39
CA PRO A 42 -6.26 -9.32 -1.13
C PRO A 42 -7.08 -8.10 -0.73
N LEU A 43 -6.40 -7.04 -0.31
CA LEU A 43 -7.04 -5.80 0.11
C LEU A 43 -7.19 -4.84 -1.08
N GLU A 44 -8.14 -3.93 -0.97
CA GLU A 44 -8.13 -2.71 -1.74
C GLU A 44 -7.41 -1.63 -0.93
N VAL A 45 -6.58 -0.83 -1.58
CA VAL A 45 -5.82 0.24 -0.97
C VAL A 45 -6.27 1.58 -1.52
N ARG A 46 -6.31 2.58 -0.64
CA ARG A 46 -6.51 3.98 -0.98
C ARG A 46 -5.37 4.78 -0.38
N ALA A 47 -4.52 5.34 -1.25
CA ALA A 47 -3.50 6.28 -0.83
C ALA A 47 -4.13 7.53 -0.22
N GLY A 48 -3.52 8.08 0.83
CA GLY A 48 -4.00 9.30 1.48
C GLY A 48 -4.18 10.44 0.47
N GLY A 49 -5.41 10.91 0.31
CA GLY A 49 -5.80 11.95 -0.65
C GLY A 49 -6.43 11.45 -1.96
N SER A 50 -6.34 10.15 -2.27
CA SER A 50 -7.07 9.56 -3.39
C SER A 50 -8.54 9.30 -3.02
N ARG A 51 -9.46 9.48 -3.97
CA ARG A 51 -10.86 9.06 -3.82
C ARG A 51 -11.13 7.63 -4.32
N LYS A 52 -10.16 7.01 -4.99
CA LYS A 52 -10.31 5.73 -5.67
C LYS A 52 -9.66 4.61 -4.85
N TRP A 53 -10.40 3.52 -4.67
CA TRP A 53 -9.88 2.22 -4.22
C TRP A 53 -9.28 1.47 -5.40
N VAL A 54 -8.09 0.90 -5.19
CA VAL A 54 -7.39 0.08 -6.17
C VAL A 54 -6.99 -1.22 -5.50
N ARG A 55 -6.95 -2.34 -6.24
CA ARG A 55 -6.51 -3.60 -5.65
C ARG A 55 -5.03 -3.52 -5.29
N GLU A 56 -4.66 -4.06 -4.14
CA GLU A 56 -3.28 -4.05 -3.65
C GLU A 56 -2.31 -4.70 -4.64
N ALA A 57 -2.70 -5.84 -5.23
CA ALA A 57 -1.89 -6.51 -6.27
C ALA A 57 -1.60 -5.62 -7.49
N GLU A 58 -2.54 -4.75 -7.88
CA GLU A 58 -2.33 -3.77 -8.95
C GLU A 58 -1.39 -2.66 -8.50
N THR A 59 -1.43 -2.30 -7.22
CA THR A 59 -0.60 -1.23 -6.64
C THR A 59 0.85 -1.67 -6.48
N GLU A 60 1.11 -2.89 -5.98
CA GLU A 60 2.46 -3.45 -5.93
C GLU A 60 3.08 -3.56 -7.33
N THR A 61 2.29 -4.04 -8.30
CA THR A 61 2.73 -4.14 -9.70
C THR A 61 3.05 -2.75 -10.28
N LEU A 62 2.20 -1.76 -10.02
CA LEU A 62 2.41 -0.39 -10.48
C LEU A 62 3.62 0.27 -9.80
N GLU A 63 3.81 0.06 -8.49
CA GLU A 63 4.94 0.60 -7.74
C GLU A 63 6.25 -0.02 -8.23
N GLN A 64 6.28 -1.33 -8.47
CA GLN A 64 7.43 -2.03 -9.06
C GLN A 64 7.76 -1.48 -10.45
N LEU A 65 6.75 -1.25 -11.29
CA LEU A 65 6.92 -0.62 -12.61
C LEU A 65 7.47 0.81 -12.49
N LEU A 66 6.92 1.63 -11.59
CA LEU A 66 7.39 2.99 -11.34
C LEU A 66 8.84 2.99 -10.85
N ARG A 67 9.19 2.14 -9.88
CA ARG A 67 10.56 2.00 -9.37
C ARG A 67 11.53 1.59 -10.47
N ARG A 68 11.11 0.68 -11.36
CA ARG A 68 11.91 0.27 -12.53
C ARG A 68 12.13 1.42 -13.50
N VAL A 69 11.08 2.13 -13.91
CA VAL A 69 11.18 3.28 -14.83
C VAL A 69 12.04 4.39 -14.25
N ILE A 70 11.87 4.71 -12.96
CA ILE A 70 12.70 5.71 -12.26
C ILE A 70 14.16 5.26 -12.27
N ARG A 71 14.46 4.00 -11.97
CA ARG A 71 15.82 3.46 -12.01
C ARG A 71 16.43 3.57 -13.40
N GLU A 72 15.73 3.11 -14.44
CA GLU A 72 16.20 3.17 -15.82
C GLU A 72 16.48 4.61 -16.28
N GLU A 73 15.64 5.58 -15.87
CA GLU A 73 15.83 6.99 -16.21
C GLU A 73 16.96 7.64 -15.40
N LEU A 74 17.14 7.28 -14.12
CA LEU A 74 18.28 7.70 -13.31
C LEU A 74 19.60 7.15 -13.89
N ASP A 75 19.63 5.87 -14.27
CA ASP A 75 20.79 5.24 -14.89
C ASP A 75 21.13 5.91 -16.23
N ARG A 76 20.13 6.28 -17.04
CA ARG A 76 20.34 7.05 -18.28
C ARG A 76 20.97 8.42 -18.04
N ARG A 77 20.52 9.13 -16.99
CA ARG A 77 20.98 10.50 -16.68
C ARG A 77 22.33 10.53 -15.97
N VAL A 78 22.55 9.60 -15.04
CA VAL A 78 23.74 9.57 -14.16
C VAL A 78 24.83 8.63 -14.71
N GLY A 79 24.45 7.55 -15.39
CA GLY A 79 25.38 6.61 -16.02
C GLY A 79 26.20 7.17 -17.17
N LYS A 80 25.82 8.35 -17.73
CA LYS A 80 26.63 9.08 -18.72
C LYS A 80 27.85 9.80 -18.13
N VAL A 81 28.04 9.84 -16.81
CA VAL A 81 29.16 10.55 -16.17
C VAL A 81 30.40 9.66 -15.96
N HIS A 82 30.30 8.35 -16.21
CA HIS A 82 31.40 7.39 -16.00
C HIS A 82 31.87 6.69 -17.31
N GLY A 83 31.59 7.28 -18.47
CA GLY A 83 32.09 6.82 -19.77
C GLY A 83 33.15 7.76 -20.34
#